data_AF-A0AAD7HM46-F1
#
_entry.id   AF-A0AAD7HM46-F1
#
_cell.length_a   1.000
_cell.length_b   1.000
_cell.length_c   1.000
_cell.angle_alpha   90.00
_cell.angle_beta   90.00
_cell.angle_gamma   90.00
#
_symmetry.space_group_name_H-M   'P 1'
#
loop_
_entity.id
_entity.type
_entity.pdbx_description
1 polymer ?
#
loop_
_entity_poly.entity_id
_entity_poly.type
_entity_poly.pdbx_seq_one_letter_code
_entity_poly.pdbx_strand_id
1 'polypeptide(L)'
;MKFSTVLIALTAVATASAARVDTNAYRMARGLPPNPPAQRSTPAFAAKRGTPSGVPPQCRPALEVCGANSDCCADICLLGLCL
;
A
#
# COMPACT_ATOMS: atom_id res chain seq x y z
N MET A 1 -53.42 -34.55 -6.79
CA MET A 1 -52.69 -33.34 -6.31
C MET A 1 -51.43 -33.74 -5.53
N LYS A 2 -50.42 -34.36 -6.17
CA LYS A 2 -49.22 -34.88 -5.48
C LYS A 2 -47.91 -34.71 -6.27
N PHE A 3 -47.90 -33.94 -7.36
CA PHE A 3 -46.71 -33.71 -8.18
C PHE A 3 -46.19 -32.26 -8.14
N SER A 4 -46.92 -31.34 -7.49
CA SER A 4 -46.52 -29.92 -7.41
C SER A 4 -45.41 -29.64 -6.40
N THR A 5 -45.06 -30.60 -5.54
CA THR A 5 -44.03 -30.41 -4.49
C THR A 5 -42.60 -30.58 -5.01
N VAL A 6 -42.40 -31.27 -6.14
CA VAL A 6 -41.04 -31.51 -6.69
C VAL A 6 -40.49 -30.27 -7.40
N LEU A 7 -41.36 -29.46 -8.02
CA LEU A 7 -40.96 -28.27 -8.78
C LEU A 7 -40.55 -27.07 -7.91
N ILE A 8 -40.92 -27.05 -6.63
CA ILE A 8 -40.58 -25.94 -5.72
C ILE A 8 -39.16 -26.11 -5.12
N ALA A 9 -38.59 -27.32 -5.18
CA ALA A 9 -37.27 -27.60 -4.60
C ALA A 9 -36.08 -27.15 -5.47
N LEU A 10 -36.30 -26.69 -6.71
CA LEU A 10 -35.22 -26.44 -7.68
C LEU A 10 -34.77 -24.99 -7.84
N THR A 11 -35.36 -24.02 -7.13
CA THR A 11 -35.07 -22.58 -7.36
C THR A 11 -34.10 -21.94 -6.37
N ALA A 12 -33.43 -22.73 -5.53
CA ALA A 12 -32.28 -22.25 -4.74
C ALA A 12 -31.04 -22.14 -5.64
N VAL A 13 -31.11 -21.28 -6.67
CA VAL A 13 -29.94 -20.84 -7.43
C VAL A 13 -29.05 -20.10 -6.43
N ALA A 14 -27.93 -20.72 -6.10
CA ALA A 14 -26.88 -20.12 -5.29
C ALA A 14 -26.52 -18.76 -5.91
N THR A 15 -26.89 -17.68 -5.25
CA THR A 15 -26.28 -16.39 -5.51
C THR A 15 -24.85 -16.49 -5.02
N ALA A 16 -23.95 -16.88 -5.92
CA ALA A 16 -22.53 -16.66 -5.73
C ALA A 16 -22.36 -15.15 -5.58
N SER A 17 -22.33 -14.66 -4.34
CA SER A 17 -21.78 -13.36 -4.07
C SER A 17 -20.32 -13.48 -4.45
N ALA A 18 -19.98 -13.03 -5.65
CA ALA A 18 -18.63 -12.56 -5.92
C ALA A 18 -18.35 -11.60 -4.78
N ALA A 19 -17.59 -12.06 -3.78
CA ALA A 19 -17.33 -11.30 -2.58
C ALA A 19 -16.87 -9.94 -3.08
N ARG A 20 -17.66 -8.88 -2.83
CA ARG A 20 -17.21 -7.53 -3.12
C ARG A 20 -15.94 -7.41 -2.29
N VAL A 21 -14.80 -7.46 -2.96
CA VAL A 21 -13.52 -7.30 -2.29
C VAL A 21 -13.54 -5.88 -1.81
N ASP A 22 -13.97 -5.71 -0.55
CA ASP A 22 -14.01 -4.41 0.11
C ASP A 22 -12.63 -3.78 -0.08
N THR A 23 -12.61 -2.62 -0.73
CA THR A 23 -11.36 -1.91 -0.92
C THR A 23 -10.86 -1.45 0.45
N ASN A 24 -9.54 -1.34 0.61
CA ASN A 24 -8.96 -0.82 1.86
C ASN A 24 -9.54 0.56 2.21
N ALA A 25 -9.86 1.39 1.21
CA ALA A 25 -10.54 2.67 1.41
C ALA A 25 -11.89 2.53 2.12
N TYR A 26 -12.73 1.57 1.71
CA TYR A 26 -14.03 1.32 2.34
C TYR A 26 -13.91 0.73 3.75
N ARG A 27 -12.85 -0.04 4.05
CA ARG A 27 -12.57 -0.52 5.41
C ARG A 27 -12.14 0.61 6.34
N MET A 28 -11.22 1.46 5.88
CA MET A 28 -10.75 2.61 6.65
C MET A 28 -11.86 3.63 6.92
N ALA A 29 -12.77 3.85 5.96
CA ALA A 29 -13.94 4.70 6.16
C ALA A 29 -14.88 4.21 7.29
N ARG A 30 -14.79 2.94 7.67
CA ARG A 30 -15.54 2.33 8.79
C ARG A 30 -14.69 2.11 10.04
N GLY A 31 -13.46 2.63 10.09
CA GLY A 31 -12.54 2.43 11.22
C GLY A 31 -12.01 1.00 11.36
N LEU A 32 -12.19 0.15 10.33
CA LEU A 32 -11.63 -1.19 10.31
C LEU A 32 -10.17 -1.14 9.81
N PRO A 33 -9.29 -2.03 10.28
CA PRO A 33 -7.92 -2.14 9.75
C PRO A 33 -7.95 -2.49 8.25
N PRO A 34 -6.88 -2.25 7.47
CA PRO A 34 -6.81 -2.66 6.06
C PRO A 34 -6.73 -4.18 5.90
N ASN A 35 -7.05 -4.69 4.70
CA ASN A 35 -6.84 -6.11 4.37
C ASN A 35 -5.34 -6.41 4.29
N PRO A 36 -4.89 -7.64 4.63
CA PRO A 36 -3.52 -8.05 4.42
C PRO A 36 -3.17 -7.97 2.92
N PRO A 37 -1.89 -7.72 2.58
CA PRO A 37 -1.46 -7.71 1.20
C PRO A 37 -1.73 -9.08 0.56
N ALA A 38 -2.41 -9.09 -0.59
CA ALA A 38 -2.53 -10.30 -1.38
C ALA A 38 -1.13 -10.69 -1.90
N GLN A 39 -0.72 -11.94 -1.69
CA GLN A 39 0.48 -12.46 -2.33
C GLN A 39 0.30 -12.39 -3.84
N ARG A 40 1.07 -11.52 -4.49
CA ARG A 40 1.22 -11.53 -5.94
C ARG A 40 2.31 -12.54 -6.25
N SER A 41 2.03 -13.50 -7.12
CA SER A 41 2.98 -14.52 -7.57
C SER A 41 4.18 -13.95 -8.34
N THR A 42 4.22 -12.63 -8.57
CA THR A 42 5.33 -11.94 -9.21
C THR A 42 6.59 -12.05 -8.34
N PRO A 43 7.62 -12.78 -8.79
CA PRO A 43 8.85 -12.91 -8.04
C PRO A 43 9.60 -11.58 -8.01
N ALA A 44 10.41 -11.34 -6.97
CA ALA A 44 11.16 -10.09 -6.81
C ALA A 44 12.07 -9.76 -8.00
N PHE A 45 12.59 -10.77 -8.72
CA PHE A 45 13.40 -10.56 -9.94
C PHE A 45 12.60 -9.96 -11.10
N ALA A 46 11.27 -10.14 -11.11
CA ALA A 46 10.38 -9.59 -12.14
C ALA A 46 9.99 -8.13 -11.85
N ALA A 47 10.51 -7.54 -10.77
CA ALA A 47 10.35 -6.12 -10.53
C ALA A 47 11.05 -5.30 -11.63
N LYS A 48 10.37 -4.27 -12.15
CA LYS A 48 10.93 -3.36 -13.17
C LYS A 48 12.23 -2.69 -12.71
N ARG A 49 12.39 -2.50 -11.40
CA ARG A 49 13.58 -1.93 -10.77
C ARG A 49 14.27 -3.01 -9.95
N GLY A 50 15.52 -3.30 -10.28
CA GLY A 50 16.39 -4.19 -9.49
C GLY A 50 17.05 -3.50 -8.29
N THR A 51 16.84 -2.19 -8.13
CA THR A 51 17.38 -1.38 -7.03
C THR A 51 16.26 -0.65 -6.28
N PRO A 52 16.40 -0.44 -4.96
CA PRO A 52 15.47 0.38 -4.20
C PRO A 52 15.43 1.81 -4.75
N SER A 53 14.31 2.51 -4.51
CA SER A 53 14.10 3.89 -4.93
C SER A 53 14.95 4.87 -4.11
N GLY A 54 16.26 4.89 -4.35
CA GLY A 54 17.21 5.84 -3.77
C GLY A 54 17.48 5.62 -2.28
N VAL A 55 18.75 5.75 -1.89
CA VAL A 55 19.10 6.02 -0.50
C VAL A 55 18.84 7.50 -0.28
N PRO A 56 18.14 7.92 0.80
CA PRO A 56 18.06 9.35 1.12
C PRO A 56 19.50 9.88 1.20
N PRO A 57 19.79 11.06 0.61
CA PRO A 57 21.15 11.56 0.60
C PRO A 57 21.65 11.65 2.04
N GLN A 58 22.89 11.21 2.27
CA GLN A 58 23.54 11.30 3.59
C GLN A 58 24.02 12.74 3.82
N CYS A 59 23.08 13.67 3.76
CA CYS A 59 23.27 15.09 4.02
C CYS A 59 22.26 15.52 5.07
N ARG A 60 22.61 16.56 5.80
CA ARG A 60 21.79 17.16 6.83
C ARG A 60 20.75 18.09 6.20
N PRO A 61 19.48 18.00 6.62
CA PRO A 61 18.42 18.90 6.17
C PRO A 61 18.61 20.33 6.72
N ALA A 62 17.81 21.27 6.23
CA ALA A 62 17.84 22.65 6.71
C ALA A 62 17.63 22.75 8.24
N LEU A 63 18.30 23.72 8.85
CA LEU A 63 18.31 24.00 10.30
C LEU A 63 18.99 22.94 11.17
N GLU A 64 19.66 21.94 10.59
CA GLU A 64 20.56 21.08 11.34
C GLU A 64 21.96 21.68 11.46
N VAL A 65 22.65 21.31 12.55
CA VAL A 65 24.02 21.76 12.81
C VAL A 65 24.97 21.20 11.75
N CYS A 66 25.88 22.00 11.23
CA CYS A 66 26.88 21.59 10.22
C CYS A 66 28.28 22.06 10.58
N GLY A 67 29.29 21.32 10.12
CA GLY A 67 30.70 21.70 10.21
C GLY A 67 31.28 22.19 8.88
N ALA A 68 30.73 21.70 7.77
CA ALA A 68 31.11 22.07 6.40
C ALA A 68 29.89 22.21 5.49
N ASN A 69 30.04 22.95 4.39
CA ASN A 69 29.02 23.10 3.35
C ASN A 69 28.54 21.74 2.81
N SER A 70 29.47 20.81 2.59
CA SER A 70 29.18 19.45 2.10
C SER A 70 28.37 18.58 3.07
N ASP A 71 28.23 19.01 4.33
CA ASP A 71 27.35 18.30 5.28
C ASP A 71 25.87 18.57 4.97
N CYS A 72 25.56 19.67 4.28
CA CYS A 72 24.21 20.15 4.05
C CYS A 72 23.69 19.74 2.67
N CYS A 73 22.40 19.40 2.58
CA CYS A 73 21.81 19.00 1.30
C CYS A 73 21.77 20.09 0.23
N ALA A 74 21.91 21.36 0.64
CA ALA A 74 21.97 22.52 -0.23
C ALA A 74 23.39 23.10 -0.39
N ASP A 75 24.42 22.38 0.10
CA ASP A 75 25.82 22.81 0.07
C ASP A 75 26.09 24.17 0.76
N ILE A 76 25.24 24.56 1.72
CA ILE A 76 25.35 25.83 2.45
C ILE A 76 25.29 25.57 3.95
N CYS A 77 26.40 25.84 4.63
CA CYS A 77 26.52 25.87 6.08
C CYS A 77 26.77 27.30 6.54
N LEU A 78 25.76 27.95 7.12
CA LEU A 78 25.86 29.33 7.59
C LEU A 78 25.69 29.37 9.11
N LEU A 79 26.67 29.96 9.80
CA LEU A 79 26.69 30.06 11.28
C LEU A 79 26.53 28.70 11.98
N GLY A 80 27.04 27.63 11.35
CA GLY A 80 26.94 26.27 11.87
C GLY A 80 25.57 25.62 11.68
N LEU A 81 24.69 26.17 10.83
CA LEU A 81 23.41 25.58 10.46
C LEU A 81 23.28 25.42 8.95
N CYS A 82 22.66 24.32 8.51
CA CYS A 82 22.31 24.12 7.11
C CYS A 82 21.16 25.06 6.71
N LEU A 83 21.28 25.68 5.54
CA LEU A 83 20.24 26.53 4.94
C LEU A 83 19.77 25.98 3.61
#